data_AF-A0A9D4PCE0-F1
#
_entry.id   AF-A0A9D4PCE0-F1
#
_cell.length_a   1.000
_cell.length_b   1.000
_cell.length_c   1.000
_cell.angle_alpha   90.00
_cell.angle_beta   90.00
_cell.angle_gamma   90.00
#
_symmetry.space_group_name_H-M   'P 1'
#
loop_
_entity.id
_entity.type
_entity.pdbx_description
1 polymer ?
#
loop_
_entity_poly.entity_id
_entity_poly.type
_entity_poly.pdbx_seq_one_letter_code
_entity_poly.pdbx_strand_id
1 'polypeptide(L)'
;MDQTEKNVQTLYSMGFVDIEEIRNALRISNNDLSEAVAILTNDQVRYGPYTSAGTSEDVEMKDVTSTALVPTAAPPPYNSLPDAKPCSPKPDYGNPAFPQANLYELEQRVFVDQWSIPYKKDESLAKCLIAATNLAKEGQCESNSDCRNFMESCMPECFRKLLTALAVRNWQPDVQEGVYNMLMLLIDLTVERLGYNPVPEKLLSNVLTMAFDPEAEFHIKNKSRQSTLEQGLVVYAKSRGSLDPYGWLLDVINKFGSRGGFDKILAKFGENLTANEMAALLNPLAVCAQFLNPDTTCTLLSPCMNKAISYIKGLTDDDLKNKNIGSVTELLKAVKMLCVYLWPQEIASTSTLCLDVILRMLKCSHFNARMNGLKEVSITKNNVLSITLESNIDQAQYMDKIKSIIEFVGQRLSIEELTKIWSMQAWRGSSDITWRRLLTFIGKLGKESNQGKVSTKVSISFGKFSNHS
;
A
#
# COMPACT_ATOMS: atom_id res chain seq x y z
N MET A 1 -20.93 -31.23 20.29
CA MET A 1 -20.35 -29.89 20.19
C MET A 1 -20.80 -29.28 18.88
N ASP A 2 -21.49 -28.15 18.96
CA ASP A 2 -21.82 -27.30 17.82
C ASP A 2 -20.56 -27.02 16.99
N GLN A 3 -20.67 -27.03 15.66
CA GLN A 3 -19.55 -26.82 14.74
C GLN A 3 -18.88 -25.46 15.00
N THR A 4 -19.69 -24.45 15.35
CA THR A 4 -19.24 -23.13 15.76
C THR A 4 -18.35 -23.19 17.01
N GLU A 5 -18.74 -23.97 18.03
CA GLU A 5 -17.96 -24.08 19.26
C GLU A 5 -16.65 -24.84 19.06
N LYS A 6 -16.62 -25.82 18.12
CA LYS A 6 -15.37 -26.45 17.69
C LYS A 6 -14.44 -25.46 16.98
N ASN A 7 -14.99 -24.61 16.12
CA ASN A 7 -14.22 -23.58 15.43
C ASN A 7 -13.70 -22.51 16.40
N VAL A 8 -14.51 -22.10 17.38
CA VAL A 8 -14.08 -21.22 18.48
C VAL A 8 -12.93 -21.84 19.26
N GLN A 9 -13.04 -23.12 19.67
CA GLN A 9 -11.98 -23.82 20.39
C GLN A 9 -10.72 -23.99 19.54
N THR A 10 -10.88 -24.20 18.23
CA THR A 10 -9.76 -24.31 17.27
C THR A 10 -9.02 -22.99 17.15
N LEU A 11 -9.73 -21.88 16.95
CA LEU A 11 -9.15 -20.53 16.91
C LEU A 11 -8.51 -20.17 18.26
N TYR A 12 -9.14 -20.53 19.36
CA TYR A 12 -8.56 -20.38 20.70
C TYR A 12 -7.25 -21.17 20.86
N SER A 13 -7.21 -22.40 20.34
CA SER A 13 -6.00 -23.24 20.35
C SER A 13 -4.90 -22.73 19.41
N MET A 14 -5.28 -21.95 18.38
CA MET A 14 -4.33 -21.21 17.53
C MET A 14 -3.75 -20.00 18.27
N GLY A 15 -4.29 -19.60 19.42
CA GLY A 15 -3.77 -18.52 20.25
C GLY A 15 -4.56 -17.21 20.14
N PHE A 16 -5.67 -17.18 19.40
CA PHE A 16 -6.61 -16.07 19.53
C PHE A 16 -7.23 -16.16 20.94
N VAL A 17 -6.96 -15.17 21.79
CA VAL A 17 -7.36 -15.23 23.22
C VAL A 17 -8.72 -14.58 23.49
N ASP A 18 -9.23 -13.80 22.53
CA ASP A 18 -10.46 -13.04 22.68
C ASP A 18 -11.66 -13.80 22.08
N ILE A 19 -12.45 -14.41 22.97
CA ILE A 19 -13.58 -15.25 22.59
C ILE A 19 -14.67 -14.44 21.87
N GLU A 20 -14.86 -13.16 22.21
CA GLU A 20 -15.86 -12.31 21.54
C GLU A 20 -15.44 -11.99 20.11
N GLU A 21 -14.17 -11.69 19.89
CA GLU A 21 -13.62 -11.40 18.57
C GLU A 21 -13.61 -12.65 17.68
N ILE A 22 -13.26 -13.81 18.23
CA ILE A 22 -13.34 -15.10 17.52
C ILE A 22 -14.76 -15.39 17.06
N ARG A 23 -15.75 -15.17 17.94
CA ARG A 23 -17.17 -15.35 17.61
C ARG A 23 -17.63 -14.34 16.57
N ASN A 24 -17.15 -13.10 16.65
CA ASN A 24 -17.47 -12.08 15.65
C ASN A 24 -16.87 -12.40 14.28
N ALA A 25 -15.61 -12.83 14.22
CA ALA A 25 -14.93 -13.22 12.98
C ALA A 25 -15.62 -14.43 12.33
N LEU A 26 -15.96 -15.47 13.11
CA LEU A 26 -16.73 -16.63 12.63
C LEU A 26 -18.15 -16.25 12.19
N ARG A 27 -18.77 -15.25 12.81
CA ARG A 27 -20.07 -14.73 12.36
C ARG A 27 -19.94 -14.03 11.00
N ILE A 28 -18.91 -13.21 10.81
CA ILE A 28 -18.67 -12.48 9.56
C ILE A 28 -18.30 -13.45 8.43
N SER A 29 -17.55 -14.50 8.72
CA SER A 29 -17.10 -15.49 7.73
C SER A 29 -18.08 -16.66 7.50
N ASN A 30 -19.33 -16.56 7.97
CA ASN A 30 -20.31 -17.66 7.90
C ASN A 30 -19.78 -19.01 8.44
N ASN A 31 -19.01 -18.95 9.52
CA ASN A 31 -18.37 -20.08 10.19
C ASN A 31 -17.27 -20.78 9.36
N ASP A 32 -16.77 -20.14 8.29
CA ASP A 32 -15.57 -20.56 7.59
C ASP A 32 -14.33 -20.22 8.44
N LEU A 33 -13.54 -21.25 8.75
CA LEU A 33 -12.36 -21.14 9.61
C LEU A 33 -11.23 -20.36 8.92
N SER A 34 -11.06 -20.52 7.60
CA SER A 34 -9.97 -19.88 6.86
C SER A 34 -10.21 -18.38 6.70
N GLU A 35 -11.45 -17.98 6.38
CA GLU A 35 -11.84 -16.58 6.34
C GLU A 35 -11.83 -15.93 7.73
N ALA A 36 -12.27 -16.65 8.78
CA ALA A 36 -12.17 -16.15 10.15
C ALA A 36 -10.71 -15.90 10.56
N VAL A 37 -9.79 -16.81 10.20
CA VAL A 37 -8.35 -16.60 10.40
C VAL A 37 -7.89 -15.36 9.63
N ALA A 38 -8.26 -15.18 8.37
CA ALA A 38 -7.86 -14.02 7.58
C ALA A 38 -8.31 -12.68 8.21
N ILE A 39 -9.54 -12.63 8.73
CA ILE A 39 -10.08 -11.48 9.47
C ILE A 39 -9.26 -11.24 10.74
N LEU A 40 -9.02 -12.28 11.55
CA LEU A 40 -8.29 -12.18 12.82
C LEU A 40 -6.78 -11.90 12.65
N THR A 41 -6.21 -12.22 11.48
CA THR A 41 -4.80 -11.92 11.13
C THR A 41 -4.64 -10.63 10.31
N ASN A 42 -5.70 -9.83 10.20
CA ASN A 42 -5.72 -8.53 9.53
C ASN A 42 -5.38 -8.58 8.02
N ASP A 43 -5.73 -9.68 7.33
CA ASP A 43 -5.48 -9.85 5.88
C ASP A 43 -6.49 -9.12 4.97
N GLN A 44 -7.53 -8.49 5.52
CA GLN A 44 -8.45 -7.66 4.73
C GLN A 44 -7.98 -6.21 4.59
N VAL A 45 -6.78 -6.02 4.03
CA VAL A 45 -6.47 -4.85 3.19
C VAL A 45 -5.63 -5.34 2.02
N ARG A 46 -6.22 -6.15 1.13
CA ARG A 46 -5.86 -6.34 -0.29
C ARG A 46 -6.69 -7.48 -0.88
N TYR A 47 -7.52 -7.14 -1.87
CA TYR A 47 -8.32 -8.02 -2.73
C TYR A 47 -9.60 -8.62 -2.11
N GLY A 48 -10.75 -8.06 -2.47
CA GLY A 48 -12.05 -8.74 -2.33
C GLY A 48 -12.23 -9.82 -3.41
N PRO A 49 -12.93 -10.94 -3.13
CA PRO A 49 -13.10 -12.04 -4.06
C PRO A 49 -14.27 -11.78 -5.02
N TYR A 50 -13.98 -11.78 -6.33
CA TYR A 50 -14.99 -11.98 -7.37
C TYR A 50 -15.36 -13.46 -7.41
N THR A 51 -16.57 -13.80 -6.98
CA THR A 51 -17.19 -15.09 -7.30
C THR A 51 -17.76 -15.01 -8.72
N SER A 52 -17.04 -15.56 -9.68
CA SER A 52 -17.53 -15.86 -11.03
C SER A 52 -18.27 -17.19 -11.03
N ALA A 53 -19.59 -17.18 -11.29
CA ALA A 53 -20.34 -18.38 -11.65
C ALA A 53 -21.55 -18.03 -12.54
N GLY A 54 -21.45 -18.36 -13.85
CA GLY A 54 -22.54 -18.50 -14.82
C GLY A 54 -23.22 -17.18 -15.26
N THR A 55 -23.50 -16.90 -16.53
CA THR A 55 -23.72 -17.74 -17.70
C THR A 55 -23.47 -16.91 -18.97
N SER A 56 -22.86 -17.57 -19.96
CA SER A 56 -22.74 -17.10 -21.34
C SER A 56 -24.11 -17.04 -21.98
N GLU A 57 -24.58 -15.85 -22.37
CA GLU A 57 -25.51 -15.69 -23.49
C GLU A 57 -25.08 -14.50 -24.33
N ASP A 58 -24.62 -14.82 -25.54
CA ASP A 58 -24.36 -13.91 -26.63
C ASP A 58 -25.63 -13.16 -27.03
N VAL A 59 -25.58 -11.83 -27.07
CA VAL A 59 -26.52 -11.04 -27.87
C VAL A 59 -25.76 -9.92 -28.58
N GLU A 60 -25.40 -10.18 -29.84
CA GLU A 60 -25.23 -9.12 -30.85
C GLU A 60 -26.60 -8.46 -31.11
N MET A 61 -26.65 -7.14 -31.22
CA MET A 61 -27.48 -6.38 -32.18
C MET A 61 -27.13 -4.89 -32.04
N LYS A 62 -26.47 -4.30 -33.04
CA LYS A 62 -26.98 -3.70 -34.29
C LYS A 62 -27.55 -2.29 -34.11
N ASP A 63 -26.93 -1.40 -34.90
CA ASP A 63 -27.34 -0.04 -35.24
C ASP A 63 -28.85 0.17 -35.33
N VAL A 64 -29.31 1.26 -34.73
CA VAL A 64 -30.56 1.92 -35.13
C VAL A 64 -30.29 3.40 -35.32
N THR A 65 -30.13 3.74 -36.60
CA THR A 65 -30.21 5.06 -37.21
C THR A 65 -31.47 5.77 -36.75
N SER A 66 -31.35 7.00 -36.23
CA SER A 66 -32.51 7.89 -36.02
C SER A 66 -32.45 9.05 -37.01
N THR A 67 -33.39 9.00 -37.94
CA THR A 67 -33.64 9.92 -39.04
C THR A 67 -34.15 11.26 -38.54
N ALA A 68 -33.67 12.34 -39.17
CA ALA A 68 -34.08 13.72 -38.95
C ALA A 68 -35.55 13.98 -39.37
N LEU A 69 -36.26 14.78 -38.58
CA LEU A 69 -37.39 15.61 -39.02
C LEU A 69 -37.43 16.92 -38.22
N VAL A 70 -37.29 18.05 -38.92
CA VAL A 70 -37.69 19.41 -38.51
C VAL A 70 -38.88 19.76 -39.41
N PRO A 71 -39.93 20.50 -38.96
CA PRO A 71 -39.91 21.95 -39.23
C PRO A 71 -40.65 22.86 -38.20
N THR A 72 -40.03 24.04 -37.99
CA THR A 72 -40.62 25.40 -37.87
C THR A 72 -41.78 25.71 -36.90
N ALA A 73 -41.49 26.54 -35.89
CA ALA A 73 -42.29 27.73 -35.51
C ALA A 73 -41.53 28.61 -34.48
N ALA A 74 -41.46 29.92 -34.73
CA ALA A 74 -40.77 30.91 -33.89
C ALA A 74 -41.56 31.26 -32.60
N PRO A 75 -40.90 31.68 -31.49
CA PRO A 75 -41.59 32.06 -30.26
C PRO A 75 -42.13 33.50 -30.30
N PRO A 76 -43.25 33.81 -29.60
CA PRO A 76 -43.81 35.16 -29.54
C PRO A 76 -43.04 36.08 -28.55
N PRO A 77 -43.19 37.42 -28.67
CA PRO A 77 -42.26 38.39 -28.11
C PRO A 77 -42.56 38.79 -26.65
N TYR A 78 -41.51 39.30 -26.00
CA TYR A 78 -41.48 39.82 -24.63
C TYR A 78 -42.59 40.84 -24.33
N ASN A 79 -43.40 40.57 -23.31
CA ASN A 79 -44.18 41.58 -22.60
C ASN A 79 -43.55 41.83 -21.22
N SER A 80 -43.01 43.03 -21.06
CA SER A 80 -42.50 43.66 -19.84
C SER A 80 -43.62 44.01 -18.86
N LEU A 81 -43.43 43.77 -17.56
CA LEU A 81 -44.11 44.38 -16.40
C LEU A 81 -43.45 43.85 -15.07
N PRO A 82 -43.59 44.51 -13.90
CA PRO A 82 -42.72 45.57 -13.36
C PRO A 82 -41.94 45.18 -12.08
N ASP A 83 -40.98 46.04 -11.71
CA ASP A 83 -40.08 46.07 -10.54
C ASP A 83 -40.34 45.09 -9.37
N ALA A 84 -39.52 44.03 -9.30
CA ALA A 84 -39.29 43.25 -8.10
C ALA A 84 -37.94 43.65 -7.47
N LYS A 85 -37.98 44.10 -6.20
CA LYS A 85 -36.81 44.39 -5.36
C LYS A 85 -35.76 43.27 -5.46
N PRO A 86 -34.46 43.56 -5.58
CA PRO A 86 -33.44 42.53 -5.51
C PRO A 86 -33.35 42.01 -4.07
N CYS A 87 -34.07 40.92 -3.77
CA CYS A 87 -33.70 40.02 -2.69
C CYS A 87 -32.51 39.19 -3.16
N SER A 88 -31.33 39.81 -3.16
CA SER A 88 -30.08 39.05 -3.14
C SER A 88 -29.90 38.54 -1.71
N PRO A 89 -29.97 37.23 -1.42
CA PRO A 89 -29.40 36.76 -0.18
C PRO A 89 -27.90 37.04 -0.27
N LYS A 90 -27.39 37.86 0.66
CA LYS A 90 -25.95 37.97 0.91
C LYS A 90 -25.41 36.54 1.10
N PRO A 91 -24.26 36.17 0.51
CA PRO A 91 -23.66 34.87 0.79
C PRO A 91 -23.37 34.83 2.29
N ASP A 92 -24.08 33.93 2.97
CA ASP A 92 -23.89 33.62 4.37
C ASP A 92 -22.47 33.06 4.49
N TYR A 93 -21.57 33.78 5.15
CA TYR A 93 -20.28 33.25 5.59
C TYR A 93 -20.53 32.33 6.80
N GLY A 94 -21.37 31.31 6.60
CA GLY A 94 -21.53 30.19 7.50
C GLY A 94 -20.40 29.20 7.21
N ASN A 95 -19.78 28.71 8.29
CA ASN A 95 -18.90 27.54 8.42
C ASN A 95 -18.65 26.77 7.09
N PRO A 96 -17.41 26.53 6.62
CA PRO A 96 -17.16 25.90 5.32
C PRO A 96 -17.73 24.48 5.29
N ALA A 97 -19.00 24.37 4.91
CA ALA A 97 -19.73 23.13 4.94
C ALA A 97 -19.12 22.21 3.88
N PHE A 98 -18.86 20.97 4.27
CA PHE A 98 -18.38 19.96 3.33
C PHE A 98 -19.42 19.76 2.21
N PRO A 99 -19.00 19.64 0.93
CA PRO A 99 -19.94 19.59 -0.21
C PRO A 99 -20.61 18.22 -0.31
N GLN A 100 -21.63 18.00 0.53
CA GLN A 100 -22.33 16.72 0.67
C GLN A 100 -22.92 16.20 -0.65
N ALA A 101 -23.49 17.08 -1.47
CA ALA A 101 -24.04 16.70 -2.78
C ALA A 101 -22.96 16.13 -3.72
N ASN A 102 -21.76 16.72 -3.71
CA ASN A 102 -20.63 16.22 -4.49
C ASN A 102 -20.08 14.91 -3.93
N LEU A 103 -20.06 14.73 -2.60
CA LEU A 103 -19.70 13.46 -2.01
C LEU A 103 -20.62 12.33 -2.49
N TYR A 104 -21.93 12.54 -2.40
CA TYR A 104 -22.91 11.55 -2.82
C TYR A 104 -22.80 11.21 -4.31
N GLU A 105 -22.65 12.23 -5.17
CA GLU A 105 -22.41 12.04 -6.60
C GLU A 105 -21.13 11.24 -6.87
N LEU A 106 -20.06 11.51 -6.12
CA LEU A 106 -18.79 10.80 -6.24
C LEU A 106 -18.91 9.34 -5.82
N GLU A 107 -19.57 9.06 -4.70
CA GLU A 107 -19.81 7.69 -4.21
C GLU A 107 -20.57 6.85 -5.23
N GLN A 108 -21.63 7.40 -5.81
CA GLN A 108 -22.41 6.72 -6.85
C GLN A 108 -21.59 6.35 -8.09
N ARG A 109 -20.55 7.12 -8.40
CA ARG A 109 -19.66 6.85 -9.54
C ARG A 109 -18.51 5.93 -9.19
N VAL A 110 -17.90 6.10 -8.01
CA VAL A 110 -16.66 5.41 -7.65
C VAL A 110 -16.91 3.94 -7.33
N PHE A 111 -18.05 3.60 -6.72
CA PHE A 111 -18.36 2.23 -6.29
C PHE A 111 -19.05 1.36 -7.36
N VAL A 112 -19.05 1.79 -8.63
CA VAL A 112 -19.56 1.00 -9.77
C VAL A 112 -18.43 0.62 -10.73
N ASP A 113 -18.60 -0.46 -11.50
CA ASP A 113 -17.57 -0.96 -12.43
C ASP A 113 -17.37 -0.03 -13.64
N GLN A 114 -18.47 0.39 -14.26
CA GLN A 114 -18.46 1.40 -15.31
C GLN A 114 -18.61 2.78 -14.68
N TRP A 115 -17.51 3.51 -14.60
CA TRP A 115 -17.46 4.81 -13.96
C TRP A 115 -16.94 5.89 -14.90
N SER A 116 -17.37 7.13 -14.66
CA SER A 116 -16.77 8.31 -15.27
C SER A 116 -15.66 8.84 -14.37
N ILE A 117 -14.49 9.11 -14.94
CA ILE A 117 -13.29 9.51 -14.20
C ILE A 117 -13.46 10.97 -13.73
N PRO A 118 -13.52 11.25 -12.41
CA PRO A 118 -13.73 12.59 -11.88
C PRO A 118 -12.38 13.30 -11.73
N TYR A 119 -11.84 13.86 -12.81
CA TYR A 119 -10.49 14.44 -12.86
C TYR A 119 -10.44 15.95 -13.04
N LYS A 120 -11.59 16.60 -13.29
CA LYS A 120 -11.63 18.05 -13.54
C LYS A 120 -11.77 18.85 -12.26
N LYS A 121 -11.30 20.09 -12.28
CA LYS A 121 -11.30 21.00 -11.11
C LYS A 121 -12.71 21.36 -10.62
N ASP A 122 -13.69 21.34 -11.50
CA ASP A 122 -15.10 21.64 -11.23
C ASP A 122 -15.93 20.39 -10.90
N GLU A 123 -15.34 19.20 -10.93
CA GLU A 123 -15.98 17.93 -10.60
C GLU A 123 -15.88 17.59 -9.11
N SER A 124 -16.63 16.56 -8.72
CA SER A 124 -16.89 16.20 -7.33
C SER A 124 -15.63 15.82 -6.54
N LEU A 125 -14.66 15.10 -7.14
CA LEU A 125 -13.41 14.75 -6.45
C LEU A 125 -12.61 15.99 -6.05
N ALA A 126 -12.40 16.93 -6.98
CA ALA A 126 -11.65 18.14 -6.71
C ALA A 126 -12.31 19.00 -5.62
N LYS A 127 -13.63 19.16 -5.70
CA LYS A 127 -14.42 19.90 -4.71
C LYS A 127 -14.32 19.28 -3.31
N CYS A 128 -14.45 17.96 -3.20
CA CYS A 128 -14.30 17.24 -1.93
C CYS A 128 -12.88 17.34 -1.38
N LEU A 129 -11.83 17.22 -2.22
CA LEU A 129 -10.44 17.39 -1.79
C LEU A 129 -10.15 18.80 -1.26
N ILE A 130 -10.61 19.84 -1.96
CA ILE A 130 -10.42 21.23 -1.53
C ILE A 130 -11.16 21.51 -0.21
N ALA A 131 -12.42 21.06 -0.10
CA ALA A 131 -13.19 21.22 1.12
C ALA A 131 -12.58 20.47 2.32
N ALA A 132 -12.16 19.21 2.11
CA ALA A 132 -11.42 18.45 3.12
C ALA A 132 -10.14 19.17 3.53
N THR A 133 -9.42 19.78 2.58
CA THR A 133 -8.18 20.52 2.88
C THR A 133 -8.44 21.73 3.77
N ASN A 134 -9.54 22.45 3.53
CA ASN A 134 -9.91 23.60 4.37
C ASN A 134 -10.32 23.16 5.78
N LEU A 135 -11.11 22.09 5.91
CA LEU A 135 -11.43 21.52 7.23
C LEU A 135 -10.18 20.97 7.94
N ALA A 136 -9.23 20.41 7.20
CA ALA A 136 -7.97 19.92 7.75
C ALA A 136 -7.14 21.07 8.33
N LYS A 137 -7.06 22.21 7.65
CA LYS A 137 -6.37 23.41 8.17
C LYS A 137 -6.96 23.90 9.49
N GLU A 138 -8.26 23.73 9.68
CA GLU A 138 -8.99 24.13 10.88
C GLU A 138 -9.05 23.02 11.97
N GLY A 139 -8.48 21.84 11.70
CA GLY A 139 -8.53 20.70 12.61
C GLY A 139 -9.91 20.07 12.77
N GLN A 140 -10.84 20.32 11.84
CA GLN A 140 -12.25 19.93 11.93
C GLN A 140 -12.61 18.67 11.15
N CYS A 141 -11.62 18.00 10.55
CA CYS A 141 -11.82 16.77 9.77
C CYS A 141 -12.54 15.67 10.54
N GLU A 142 -12.19 15.45 11.81
CA GLU A 142 -12.77 14.38 12.63
C GLU A 142 -14.19 14.70 13.12
N SER A 143 -14.49 15.98 13.31
CA SER A 143 -15.81 16.47 13.74
C SER A 143 -16.85 16.48 12.62
N ASN A 144 -16.41 16.53 11.36
CA ASN A 144 -17.31 16.56 10.21
C ASN A 144 -17.51 15.14 9.65
N SER A 145 -18.73 14.60 9.77
CA SER A 145 -19.06 13.23 9.36
C SER A 145 -18.84 12.97 7.86
N ASP A 146 -19.17 13.94 7.01
CA ASP A 146 -19.02 13.81 5.55
C ASP A 146 -17.55 13.86 5.14
N CYS A 147 -16.75 14.75 5.76
CA CYS A 147 -15.32 14.81 5.55
C CYS A 147 -14.63 13.51 5.98
N ARG A 148 -15.02 12.96 7.15
CA ARG A 148 -14.49 11.69 7.63
C ARG A 148 -14.86 10.55 6.69
N ASN A 149 -16.13 10.45 6.28
CA ASN A 149 -16.58 9.44 5.31
C ASN A 149 -15.83 9.53 3.98
N PHE A 150 -15.65 10.75 3.47
CA PHE A 150 -14.86 10.98 2.27
C PHE A 150 -13.42 10.47 2.41
N MET A 151 -12.70 10.85 3.49
CA MET A 151 -11.30 10.45 3.69
C MET A 151 -11.12 8.96 3.98
N GLU A 152 -12.07 8.32 4.66
CA GLU A 152 -11.93 6.92 5.09
C GLU A 152 -12.47 5.89 4.09
N SER A 153 -13.39 6.29 3.20
CA SER A 153 -14.10 5.37 2.31
C SER A 153 -14.00 5.79 0.84
N CYS A 154 -14.61 6.92 0.47
CA CYS A 154 -14.77 7.31 -0.93
C CYS A 154 -13.44 7.67 -1.62
N MET A 155 -12.58 8.45 -0.95
CA MET A 155 -11.29 8.89 -1.50
C MET A 155 -10.31 7.74 -1.70
N PRO A 156 -10.09 6.81 -0.73
CA PRO A 156 -9.23 5.65 -0.96
C PRO A 156 -9.64 4.84 -2.19
N GLU A 157 -10.94 4.55 -2.36
CA GLU A 157 -11.42 3.79 -3.51
C GLU A 157 -11.24 4.57 -4.83
N CYS A 158 -11.49 5.87 -4.81
CA CYS A 158 -11.29 6.73 -5.97
C CYS A 158 -9.82 6.72 -6.42
N PHE A 159 -8.88 6.98 -5.51
CA PHE A 159 -7.45 6.97 -5.84
C PHE A 159 -6.93 5.58 -6.19
N ARG A 160 -7.48 4.51 -5.61
CA ARG A 160 -7.16 3.14 -6.02
C ARG A 160 -7.47 2.95 -7.52
N LYS A 161 -8.67 3.34 -7.97
CA LYS A 161 -9.04 3.26 -9.39
C LYS A 161 -8.21 4.19 -10.27
N LEU A 162 -7.87 5.39 -9.81
CA LEU A 162 -7.06 6.36 -10.55
C LEU A 162 -5.60 5.94 -10.72
N LEU A 163 -5.03 5.22 -9.76
CA LEU A 163 -3.59 4.95 -9.70
C LEU A 163 -3.22 3.51 -10.05
N THR A 164 -4.09 2.54 -9.75
CA THR A 164 -3.74 1.11 -9.83
C THR A 164 -4.54 0.32 -10.86
N ALA A 165 -5.56 0.90 -11.49
CA ALA A 165 -6.34 0.19 -12.50
C ALA A 165 -5.55 0.08 -13.81
N LEU A 166 -5.53 -1.10 -14.43
CA LEU A 166 -4.85 -1.30 -15.72
C LEU A 166 -5.38 -0.37 -16.83
N ALA A 167 -6.66 0.02 -16.75
CA ALA A 167 -7.29 0.96 -17.67
C ALA A 167 -6.58 2.33 -17.72
N VAL A 168 -5.89 2.73 -16.64
CA VAL A 168 -5.13 3.98 -16.54
C VAL A 168 -4.14 4.12 -17.71
N ARG A 169 -3.54 3.02 -18.17
CA ARG A 169 -2.56 3.05 -19.28
C ARG A 169 -3.13 3.55 -20.61
N ASN A 170 -4.45 3.45 -20.78
CA ASN A 170 -5.16 3.73 -22.03
C ASN A 170 -5.90 5.07 -22.01
N TRP A 171 -5.87 5.80 -20.89
CA TRP A 171 -6.54 7.10 -20.81
C TRP A 171 -5.84 8.17 -21.64
N GLN A 172 -6.66 9.09 -22.17
CA GLN A 172 -6.22 10.21 -22.99
C GLN A 172 -5.31 11.18 -22.18
N PRO A 173 -4.43 11.95 -22.85
CA PRO A 173 -3.46 12.81 -22.16
C PRO A 173 -4.08 13.84 -21.20
N ASP A 174 -5.24 14.40 -21.54
CA ASP A 174 -6.00 15.33 -20.71
C ASP A 174 -6.48 14.68 -19.41
N VAL A 175 -6.93 13.42 -19.47
CA VAL A 175 -7.29 12.63 -18.29
C VAL A 175 -6.06 12.39 -17.42
N GLN A 176 -4.92 12.04 -18.01
CA GLN A 176 -3.66 11.82 -17.26
C GLN A 176 -3.25 13.07 -16.48
N GLU A 177 -3.30 14.24 -17.13
CA GLU A 177 -3.02 15.54 -16.50
C GLU A 177 -4.05 15.88 -15.42
N GLY A 178 -5.32 15.54 -15.64
CA GLY A 178 -6.37 15.61 -14.64
C GLY A 178 -6.04 14.83 -13.37
N VAL A 179 -5.67 13.56 -13.50
CA VAL A 179 -5.28 12.72 -12.35
C VAL A 179 -4.04 13.27 -11.64
N TYR A 180 -3.05 13.75 -12.39
CA TYR A 180 -1.90 14.45 -11.82
C TYR A 180 -2.33 15.67 -10.97
N ASN A 181 -3.28 16.48 -11.45
CA ASN A 181 -3.81 17.59 -10.68
C ASN A 181 -4.56 17.13 -9.41
N MET A 182 -5.27 16.00 -9.46
CA MET A 182 -5.93 15.43 -8.27
C MET A 182 -4.91 14.94 -7.23
N LEU A 183 -3.80 14.34 -7.67
CA LEU A 183 -2.66 14.02 -6.79
C LEU A 183 -2.11 15.29 -6.12
N MET A 184 -2.00 16.39 -6.85
CA MET A 184 -1.53 17.65 -6.27
C MET A 184 -2.45 18.17 -5.17
N LEU A 185 -3.77 18.02 -5.31
CA LEU A 185 -4.73 18.38 -4.26
C LEU A 185 -4.69 17.40 -3.07
N LEU A 186 -4.50 16.10 -3.34
CA LEU A 186 -4.33 15.08 -2.30
C LEU A 186 -3.12 15.39 -1.40
N ILE A 187 -2.00 15.82 -1.98
CA ILE A 187 -0.82 16.19 -1.19
C ILE A 187 -1.11 17.39 -0.29
N ASP A 188 -1.82 18.39 -0.78
CA ASP A 188 -2.21 19.54 0.04
C ASP A 188 -3.07 19.09 1.24
N LEU A 189 -4.11 18.27 1.00
CA LEU A 189 -4.92 17.70 2.07
C LEU A 189 -4.09 16.89 3.08
N THR A 190 -3.23 16.00 2.57
CA THR A 190 -2.47 15.07 3.42
C THR A 190 -1.53 15.81 4.36
N VAL A 191 -0.83 16.82 3.85
CA VAL A 191 0.09 17.62 4.66
C VAL A 191 -0.66 18.44 5.70
N GLU A 192 -1.81 19.05 5.37
CA GLU A 192 -2.61 19.76 6.38
C GLU A 192 -3.15 18.78 7.45
N ARG A 193 -3.67 17.62 7.05
CA ARG A 193 -4.21 16.62 8.00
C ARG A 193 -3.14 16.05 8.92
N LEU A 194 -1.90 15.89 8.47
CA LEU A 194 -0.77 15.46 9.31
C LEU A 194 -0.49 16.41 10.49
N GLY A 195 -0.95 17.66 10.44
CA GLY A 195 -0.80 18.63 11.53
C GLY A 195 -1.59 18.29 12.80
N TYR A 196 -2.55 17.36 12.73
CA TYR A 196 -3.52 17.12 13.79
C TYR A 196 -3.50 15.66 14.28
N ASN A 197 -3.98 15.44 15.50
CA ASN A 197 -4.18 14.10 16.09
C ASN A 197 -5.64 13.64 15.92
N PRO A 198 -5.90 12.33 15.85
CA PRO A 198 -4.93 11.23 15.80
C PRO A 198 -4.17 11.18 14.45
N VAL A 199 -3.12 10.36 14.37
CA VAL A 199 -2.41 10.11 13.10
C VAL A 199 -3.42 9.56 12.07
N PRO A 200 -3.50 10.14 10.84
CA PRO A 200 -4.49 9.74 9.85
C PRO A 200 -4.06 8.46 9.12
N GLU A 201 -4.01 7.33 9.83
CA GLU A 201 -3.43 6.07 9.36
C GLU A 201 -4.00 5.60 8.02
N LYS A 202 -5.33 5.61 7.84
CA LYS A 202 -5.99 5.21 6.59
C LYS A 202 -5.57 6.09 5.41
N LEU A 203 -5.46 7.41 5.61
CA LEU A 203 -5.04 8.34 4.57
C LEU A 203 -3.59 8.06 4.15
N LEU A 204 -2.70 7.80 5.11
CA LEU A 204 -1.29 7.54 4.84
C LEU A 204 -1.08 6.16 4.19
N SER A 205 -1.58 5.11 4.83
CA SER A 205 -1.40 3.73 4.40
C SER A 205 -2.15 3.39 3.11
N ASN A 206 -3.38 3.89 2.94
CA ASN A 206 -4.24 3.48 1.83
C ASN A 206 -4.28 4.48 0.68
N VAL A 207 -3.79 5.71 0.84
CA VAL A 207 -3.85 6.73 -0.23
C VAL A 207 -2.47 7.30 -0.54
N LEU A 208 -1.77 7.85 0.46
CA LEU A 208 -0.45 8.45 0.24
C LEU A 208 0.58 7.40 -0.22
N THR A 209 0.53 6.19 0.34
CA THR A 209 1.39 5.08 -0.10
C THR A 209 1.18 4.77 -1.58
N MET A 210 -0.06 4.69 -2.08
CA MET A 210 -0.32 4.48 -3.52
C MET A 210 0.12 5.67 -4.37
N ALA A 211 -0.06 6.89 -3.86
CA ALA A 211 0.37 8.11 -4.55
C ALA A 211 1.88 8.18 -4.73
N PHE A 212 2.65 7.58 -3.82
CA PHE A 212 4.12 7.57 -3.84
C PHE A 212 4.71 6.28 -4.46
N ASP A 213 3.90 5.24 -4.67
CA ASP A 213 4.38 3.96 -5.18
C ASP A 213 4.77 4.03 -6.67
N PRO A 214 6.06 3.92 -7.05
CA PRO A 214 6.45 3.97 -8.46
C PRO A 214 5.92 2.83 -9.31
N GLU A 215 5.47 1.73 -8.69
CA GLU A 215 4.86 0.60 -9.38
C GLU A 215 3.35 0.82 -9.64
N ALA A 216 2.77 1.93 -9.20
CA ALA A 216 1.41 2.29 -9.57
C ALA A 216 1.28 2.46 -11.09
N GLU A 217 0.18 1.97 -11.66
CA GLU A 217 -0.07 1.97 -13.10
C GLU A 217 0.00 3.38 -13.72
N PHE A 218 -0.46 4.38 -12.96
CA PHE A 218 -0.34 5.78 -13.36
C PHE A 218 1.11 6.24 -13.52
N HIS A 219 1.99 5.88 -12.57
CA HIS A 219 3.40 6.26 -12.60
C HIS A 219 4.17 5.49 -13.66
N ILE A 220 3.91 4.20 -13.83
CA ILE A 220 4.48 3.39 -14.93
C ILE A 220 4.09 3.98 -16.29
N LYS A 221 2.82 4.38 -16.48
CA LYS A 221 2.36 5.01 -17.72
C LYS A 221 3.09 6.32 -18.02
N ASN A 222 3.43 7.08 -16.99
CA ASN A 222 4.00 8.42 -17.12
C ASN A 222 5.51 8.48 -16.78
N LYS A 223 6.19 7.34 -16.68
CA LYS A 223 7.60 7.25 -16.23
C LYS A 223 8.62 8.01 -17.08
N SER A 224 8.31 8.25 -18.36
CA SER A 224 9.17 9.01 -19.27
C SER A 224 9.00 10.54 -19.16
N ARG A 225 7.99 11.01 -18.44
CA ARG A 225 7.72 12.45 -18.28
C ARG A 225 8.78 13.10 -17.43
N GLN A 226 9.21 14.29 -17.83
CA GLN A 226 10.11 15.13 -17.03
C GLN A 226 9.36 15.83 -15.90
N SER A 227 10.09 16.17 -14.85
CA SER A 227 9.56 16.96 -13.73
C SER A 227 9.19 18.35 -14.21
N THR A 228 8.09 18.87 -13.69
CA THR A 228 7.54 20.19 -14.02
C THR A 228 7.87 21.26 -12.98
N LEU A 229 8.50 20.88 -11.87
CA LEU A 229 8.89 21.81 -10.82
C LEU A 229 10.07 22.69 -11.24
N GLU A 230 9.93 24.00 -11.02
CA GLU A 230 10.93 25.01 -11.36
C GLU A 230 12.24 24.83 -10.57
N GLN A 231 13.37 25.05 -11.24
CA GLN A 231 14.70 24.94 -10.67
C GLN A 231 14.95 26.08 -9.66
N GLY A 232 14.96 25.76 -8.36
CA GLY A 232 15.22 26.75 -7.30
C GLY A 232 14.72 26.40 -5.89
N LEU A 233 13.94 25.33 -5.73
CA LEU A 233 13.42 24.86 -4.44
C LEU A 233 14.29 23.75 -3.82
N VAL A 234 14.17 23.55 -2.50
CA VAL A 234 14.75 22.38 -1.81
C VAL A 234 14.23 21.10 -2.48
N VAL A 235 15.15 20.27 -2.97
CA VAL A 235 14.82 19.03 -3.67
C VAL A 235 14.78 17.87 -2.67
N TYR A 236 13.59 17.33 -2.44
CA TYR A 236 13.33 16.17 -1.58
C TYR A 236 13.36 14.84 -2.33
N ALA A 237 13.12 14.85 -3.64
CA ALA A 237 13.19 13.68 -4.50
C ALA A 237 13.84 14.00 -5.86
N LYS A 238 14.71 13.09 -6.33
CA LYS A 238 15.44 13.21 -7.60
C LYS A 238 15.53 11.87 -8.32
N SER A 239 15.50 11.88 -9.65
CA SER A 239 15.75 10.68 -10.44
C SER A 239 17.21 10.24 -10.33
N ARG A 240 17.45 8.92 -10.35
CA ARG A 240 18.80 8.32 -10.44
C ARG A 240 19.23 8.01 -11.88
N GLY A 241 18.32 8.11 -12.85
CA GLY A 241 18.56 7.74 -14.25
C GLY A 241 17.87 8.68 -15.25
N SER A 242 18.40 8.71 -16.48
CA SER A 242 17.93 9.62 -17.54
C SER A 242 16.82 9.05 -18.42
N LEU A 243 16.68 7.72 -18.52
CA LEU A 243 15.74 7.08 -19.45
C LEU A 243 14.28 7.15 -18.96
N ASP A 244 14.05 6.78 -17.72
CA ASP A 244 12.76 6.83 -17.05
C ASP A 244 12.89 7.75 -15.82
N PRO A 245 12.71 9.08 -15.98
CA PRO A 245 12.90 10.07 -14.91
C PRO A 245 11.80 10.10 -13.84
N TYR A 246 10.61 9.53 -14.11
CA TYR A 246 9.45 9.56 -13.20
C TYR A 246 9.05 10.98 -12.75
N GLY A 247 9.11 11.97 -13.64
CA GLY A 247 8.99 13.38 -13.31
C GLY A 247 7.76 13.77 -12.49
N TRP A 248 6.57 13.25 -12.83
CA TRP A 248 5.35 13.54 -12.08
C TRP A 248 5.34 12.91 -10.67
N LEU A 249 5.95 11.73 -10.48
CA LEU A 249 6.13 11.17 -9.14
C LEU A 249 7.09 12.03 -8.31
N LEU A 250 8.18 12.50 -8.93
CA LEU A 250 9.10 13.43 -8.28
C LEU A 250 8.39 14.72 -7.89
N ASP A 251 7.52 15.26 -8.76
CA ASP A 251 6.73 16.45 -8.48
C ASP A 251 5.82 16.26 -7.26
N VAL A 252 5.16 15.10 -7.17
CA VAL A 252 4.29 14.73 -6.04
C VAL A 252 5.08 14.66 -4.72
N ILE A 253 6.24 14.01 -4.71
CA ILE A 253 7.06 13.87 -3.49
C ILE A 253 7.71 15.21 -3.10
N ASN A 254 8.20 15.98 -4.07
CA ASN A 254 8.77 17.30 -3.82
C ASN A 254 7.71 18.29 -3.33
N LYS A 255 6.48 18.22 -3.86
CA LYS A 255 5.37 19.02 -3.33
C LYS A 255 5.10 18.68 -1.87
N PHE A 256 5.06 17.40 -1.51
CA PHE A 256 4.89 16.97 -0.11
C PHE A 256 5.96 17.57 0.80
N GLY A 257 7.23 17.52 0.39
CA GLY A 257 8.32 18.11 1.15
C GLY A 257 8.25 19.64 1.23
N SER A 258 8.01 20.33 0.11
CA SER A 258 7.90 21.80 0.08
C SER A 258 6.75 22.36 0.94
N ARG A 259 5.71 21.55 1.18
CA ARG A 259 4.60 21.88 2.08
C ARG A 259 4.89 21.55 3.56
N GLY A 260 6.06 21.03 3.89
CA GLY A 260 6.47 20.67 5.25
C GLY A 260 6.01 19.27 5.69
N GLY A 261 5.72 18.36 4.75
CA GLY A 261 5.27 17.01 5.06
C GLY A 261 6.28 16.21 5.88
N PHE A 262 7.59 16.32 5.57
CA PHE A 262 8.66 15.68 6.35
C PHE A 262 8.75 16.25 7.77
N ASP A 263 8.65 17.56 7.92
CA ASP A 263 8.67 18.23 9.24
C ASP A 263 7.49 17.80 10.11
N LYS A 264 6.29 17.65 9.52
CA LYS A 264 5.11 17.17 10.24
C LYS A 264 5.23 15.70 10.64
N ILE A 265 5.81 14.84 9.79
CA ILE A 265 6.14 13.46 10.18
C ILE A 265 7.12 13.48 11.35
N LEU A 266 8.20 14.27 11.26
CA LEU A 266 9.19 14.40 12.33
C LEU A 266 8.55 14.86 13.64
N ALA A 267 7.64 15.84 13.59
CA ALA A 267 6.90 16.31 14.76
C ALA A 267 6.09 15.17 15.43
N LYS A 268 5.43 14.30 14.65
CA LYS A 268 4.73 13.12 15.20
C LYS A 268 5.65 12.14 15.89
N PHE A 269 6.86 11.95 15.38
CA PHE A 269 7.88 11.15 16.07
C PHE A 269 8.41 11.79 17.37
N GLY A 270 8.04 13.05 17.68
CA GLY A 270 8.19 13.63 19.01
C GLY A 270 7.24 13.04 20.06
N GLU A 271 6.12 12.45 19.65
CA GLU A 271 5.06 11.89 20.51
C GLU A 271 5.24 10.38 20.77
N ASN A 272 4.48 9.79 21.71
CA ASN A 272 4.51 8.34 21.94
C ASN A 272 3.66 7.61 20.91
N LEU A 273 4.30 7.12 19.85
CA LEU A 273 3.66 6.40 18.76
C LEU A 273 3.64 4.89 19.01
N THR A 274 2.57 4.25 18.55
CA THR A 274 2.48 2.79 18.40
C THR A 274 3.23 2.31 17.15
N ALA A 275 3.47 0.99 17.05
CA ALA A 275 4.04 0.39 15.83
C ALA A 275 3.23 0.75 14.57
N ASN A 276 1.91 0.80 14.69
CA ASN A 276 1.00 1.07 13.59
C ASN A 276 1.11 2.51 13.09
N GLU A 277 1.15 3.47 14.00
CA GLU A 277 1.34 4.89 13.66
C GLU A 277 2.73 5.13 13.05
N MET A 278 3.77 4.51 13.60
CA MET A 278 5.13 4.59 13.01
C MET A 278 5.14 3.98 11.60
N ALA A 279 4.51 2.83 11.39
CA ALA A 279 4.42 2.20 10.07
C ALA A 279 3.64 3.08 9.09
N ALA A 280 2.48 3.61 9.48
CA ALA A 280 1.67 4.48 8.64
C ALA A 280 2.42 5.75 8.20
N LEU A 281 3.23 6.33 9.10
CA LEU A 281 4.04 7.52 8.79
C LEU A 281 5.24 7.22 7.87
N LEU A 282 5.87 6.04 8.01
CA LEU A 282 7.09 5.70 7.28
C LEU A 282 6.83 4.97 5.94
N ASN A 283 5.75 4.19 5.83
CA ASN A 283 5.44 3.37 4.65
C ASN A 283 5.35 4.17 3.34
N PRO A 284 4.69 5.33 3.27
CA PRO A 284 4.65 6.12 2.04
C PRO A 284 6.05 6.53 1.57
N LEU A 285 6.96 6.83 2.50
CA LEU A 285 8.34 7.19 2.19
C LEU A 285 9.17 5.96 1.81
N ALA A 286 8.87 4.80 2.40
CA ALA A 286 9.56 3.55 2.13
C ALA A 286 9.32 3.06 0.69
N VAL A 287 8.08 3.16 0.18
CA VAL A 287 7.75 2.71 -1.18
C VAL A 287 8.42 3.56 -2.27
N CYS A 288 8.68 4.84 -1.99
CA CYS A 288 9.38 5.74 -2.91
C CYS A 288 10.86 5.99 -2.56
N ALA A 289 11.43 5.21 -1.62
CA ALA A 289 12.74 5.47 -1.03
C ALA A 289 13.87 5.61 -2.06
N GLN A 290 13.78 4.91 -3.19
CA GLN A 290 14.76 5.01 -4.27
C GLN A 290 14.85 6.41 -4.92
N PHE A 291 13.79 7.21 -4.84
CA PHE A 291 13.73 8.56 -5.38
C PHE A 291 14.04 9.64 -4.35
N LEU A 292 14.00 9.33 -3.05
CA LEU A 292 14.30 10.31 -2.00
C LEU A 292 15.74 10.83 -2.17
N ASN A 293 15.90 12.14 -2.01
CA ASN A 293 17.20 12.80 -2.04
C ASN A 293 17.87 12.68 -0.66
N PRO A 294 18.96 11.90 -0.51
CA PRO A 294 19.59 11.68 0.79
C PRO A 294 20.10 12.99 1.42
N ASP A 295 20.57 13.93 0.60
CA ASP A 295 21.17 15.19 1.05
C ASP A 295 20.20 16.05 1.86
N THR A 296 18.89 15.95 1.57
CA THR A 296 17.83 16.72 2.25
C THR A 296 17.03 15.86 3.22
N THR A 297 16.73 14.62 2.85
CA THR A 297 15.81 13.77 3.61
C THR A 297 16.46 13.03 4.78
N CYS A 298 17.77 12.72 4.73
CA CYS A 298 18.43 11.98 5.82
C CYS A 298 18.35 12.74 7.15
N THR A 299 18.68 14.04 7.15
CA THR A 299 18.64 14.87 8.36
C THR A 299 17.24 14.93 8.98
N LEU A 300 16.20 14.97 8.15
CA LEU A 300 14.80 15.03 8.59
C LEU A 300 14.31 13.67 9.13
N LEU A 301 14.76 12.57 8.53
CA LEU A 301 14.25 11.22 8.83
C LEU A 301 15.10 10.45 9.84
N SER A 302 16.35 10.82 10.08
CA SER A 302 17.21 10.14 11.07
C SER A 302 16.58 10.06 12.47
N PRO A 303 15.96 11.12 13.03
CA PRO A 303 15.29 11.00 14.33
C PRO A 303 14.12 10.00 14.31
N CYS A 304 13.32 9.98 13.24
CA CYS A 304 12.21 9.05 13.05
C CYS A 304 12.72 7.60 13.01
N MET A 305 13.77 7.36 12.22
CA MET A 305 14.41 6.05 12.08
C MET A 305 15.03 5.56 13.39
N ASN A 306 15.72 6.43 14.12
CA ASN A 306 16.31 6.06 15.41
C ASN A 306 15.22 5.65 16.42
N LYS A 307 14.09 6.37 16.46
CA LYS A 307 12.97 6.04 17.33
C LYS A 307 12.31 4.72 16.92
N ALA A 308 12.08 4.49 15.62
CA ALA A 308 11.54 3.24 15.10
C ALA A 308 12.47 2.04 15.41
N ILE A 309 13.78 2.18 15.17
CA ILE A 309 14.77 1.16 15.50
C ILE A 309 14.81 0.89 17.01
N SER A 310 14.75 1.93 17.84
CA SER A 310 14.70 1.78 19.30
C SER A 310 13.44 1.05 19.75
N TYR A 311 12.29 1.36 19.16
CA TYR A 311 11.04 0.66 19.41
C TYR A 311 11.18 -0.84 19.07
N ILE A 312 11.70 -1.15 17.87
CA ILE A 312 11.91 -2.54 17.41
C ILE A 312 12.87 -3.30 18.35
N LYS A 313 13.96 -2.67 18.80
CA LYS A 313 14.90 -3.26 19.76
C LYS A 313 14.25 -3.55 21.11
N GLY A 314 13.30 -2.72 21.53
CA GLY A 314 12.57 -2.86 22.79
C GLY A 314 11.47 -3.92 22.79
N LEU A 315 11.12 -4.50 21.63
CA LEU A 315 10.06 -5.51 21.54
C LEU A 315 10.38 -6.74 22.38
N THR A 316 9.44 -7.11 23.24
CA THR A 316 9.46 -8.34 24.05
C THR A 316 8.70 -9.47 23.37
N ASP A 317 8.86 -10.70 23.85
CA ASP A 317 8.11 -11.85 23.32
C ASP A 317 6.61 -11.75 23.59
N ASP A 318 6.18 -10.99 24.61
CA ASP A 318 4.76 -10.75 24.87
C ASP A 318 4.17 -9.74 23.88
N ASP A 319 4.94 -8.74 23.46
CA ASP A 319 4.53 -7.83 22.38
C ASP A 319 4.31 -8.57 21.06
N LEU A 320 5.10 -9.64 20.81
CA LEU A 320 4.94 -10.47 19.62
C LEU A 320 3.64 -11.29 19.63
N LYS A 321 3.03 -11.53 20.80
CA LYS A 321 1.74 -12.22 20.94
C LYS A 321 0.55 -11.29 20.78
N ASN A 322 0.78 -9.98 20.64
CA ASN A 322 -0.29 -9.00 20.50
C ASN A 322 -0.96 -9.09 19.11
N LYS A 323 -2.24 -8.72 19.02
CA LYS A 323 -3.05 -8.73 17.78
C LYS A 323 -2.47 -7.81 16.70
N ASN A 324 -1.78 -6.74 17.10
CA ASN A 324 -1.19 -5.74 16.19
C ASN A 324 0.20 -6.13 15.65
N ILE A 325 0.57 -7.41 15.70
CA ILE A 325 1.88 -7.88 15.22
C ILE A 325 2.11 -7.61 13.72
N GLY A 326 1.04 -7.53 12.92
CA GLY A 326 1.13 -7.14 11.51
C GLY A 326 1.67 -5.72 11.32
N SER A 327 1.34 -4.79 12.22
CA SER A 327 1.90 -3.42 12.18
C SER A 327 3.40 -3.41 12.47
N VAL A 328 3.90 -4.37 13.27
CA VAL A 328 5.35 -4.52 13.50
C VAL A 328 6.05 -4.98 12.23
N THR A 329 5.49 -5.96 11.50
CA THR A 329 6.10 -6.42 10.24
C THR A 329 6.12 -5.31 9.18
N GLU A 330 5.07 -4.50 9.09
CA GLU A 330 5.05 -3.32 8.21
C GLU A 330 6.11 -2.28 8.62
N LEU A 331 6.27 -2.03 9.93
CA LEU A 331 7.33 -1.16 10.43
C LEU A 331 8.73 -1.69 10.08
N LEU A 332 8.97 -3.00 10.20
CA LEU A 332 10.24 -3.63 9.82
C LEU A 332 10.55 -3.44 8.33
N LYS A 333 9.55 -3.59 7.45
CA LYS A 333 9.68 -3.33 6.01
C LYS A 333 10.03 -1.86 5.75
N ALA A 334 9.28 -0.94 6.35
CA ALA A 334 9.48 0.49 6.17
C ALA A 334 10.90 0.92 6.54
N VAL A 335 11.32 0.56 7.76
CA VAL A 335 12.66 0.84 8.29
C VAL A 335 13.73 0.28 7.37
N LYS A 336 13.55 -0.95 6.89
CA LYS A 336 14.52 -1.58 6.03
C LYS A 336 14.63 -0.93 4.66
N MET A 337 13.51 -0.69 4.00
CA MET A 337 13.48 -0.05 2.68
C MET A 337 14.13 1.33 2.73
N LEU A 338 13.79 2.13 3.74
CA LEU A 338 14.42 3.43 3.94
C LEU A 338 15.93 3.29 4.20
N CYS A 339 16.34 2.33 5.04
CA CYS A 339 17.76 2.08 5.34
C CYS A 339 18.57 1.77 4.08
N VAL A 340 18.05 0.93 3.17
CA VAL A 340 18.75 0.53 1.95
C VAL A 340 19.12 1.74 1.08
N TYR A 341 18.24 2.74 1.00
CA TYR A 341 18.44 3.87 0.10
C TYR A 341 19.07 5.11 0.76
N LEU A 342 18.83 5.32 2.05
CA LEU A 342 19.25 6.54 2.77
C LEU A 342 20.45 6.33 3.69
N TRP A 343 20.63 5.13 4.26
CA TRP A 343 21.75 4.79 5.14
C TRP A 343 22.40 3.45 4.76
N PRO A 344 23.06 3.34 3.60
CA PRO A 344 23.67 2.08 3.14
C PRO A 344 24.64 1.46 4.14
N GLN A 345 25.33 2.29 4.92
CA GLN A 345 26.26 1.87 5.98
C GLN A 345 25.58 1.12 7.15
N GLU A 346 24.29 1.35 7.38
CA GLU A 346 23.50 0.72 8.46
C GLU A 346 22.69 -0.50 7.98
N ILE A 347 22.81 -0.89 6.71
CA ILE A 347 22.06 -2.03 6.15
C ILE A 347 22.32 -3.30 6.96
N ALA A 348 23.57 -3.50 7.36
CA ALA A 348 23.99 -4.68 8.09
C ALA A 348 23.33 -4.78 9.47
N SER A 349 23.45 -3.71 10.27
CA SER A 349 22.87 -3.61 11.62
C SER A 349 21.34 -3.71 11.58
N THR A 350 20.71 -3.01 10.63
CA THR A 350 19.26 -2.99 10.45
C THR A 350 18.73 -4.34 10.00
N SER A 351 19.38 -4.98 9.02
CA SER A 351 18.98 -6.31 8.55
C SER A 351 19.10 -7.37 9.64
N THR A 352 20.17 -7.31 10.42
CA THR A 352 20.36 -8.17 11.60
C THR A 352 19.18 -8.03 12.56
N LEU A 353 18.81 -6.80 12.91
CA LEU A 353 17.70 -6.52 13.82
C LEU A 353 16.36 -7.06 13.28
N CYS A 354 16.04 -6.78 12.02
CA CYS A 354 14.79 -7.25 11.43
C CYS A 354 14.72 -8.78 11.38
N LEU A 355 15.83 -9.46 11.02
CA LEU A 355 15.91 -10.92 11.03
C LEU A 355 15.72 -11.50 12.44
N ASP A 356 16.28 -10.86 13.46
CA ASP A 356 16.13 -11.33 14.84
C ASP A 356 14.68 -11.25 15.33
N VAL A 357 13.96 -10.19 14.97
CA VAL A 357 12.52 -10.07 15.27
C VAL A 357 11.71 -11.13 14.53
N ILE A 358 11.97 -11.34 13.23
CA ILE A 358 11.29 -12.38 12.44
C ILE A 358 11.58 -13.78 13.01
N LEU A 359 12.82 -14.07 13.38
CA LEU A 359 13.17 -15.36 13.97
C LEU A 359 12.44 -15.59 15.30
N ARG A 360 12.28 -14.55 16.13
CA ARG A 360 11.47 -14.60 17.35
C ARG A 360 9.99 -14.83 17.04
N MET A 361 9.42 -14.14 16.04
CA MET A 361 8.05 -14.36 15.57
C MET A 361 7.82 -15.81 15.12
N LEU A 362 8.74 -16.39 14.34
CA LEU A 362 8.69 -17.78 13.87
C LEU A 362 8.77 -18.80 15.01
N LYS A 363 9.58 -18.52 16.04
CA LYS A 363 9.72 -19.38 17.22
C LYS A 363 8.63 -19.18 18.27
N CYS A 364 7.84 -18.12 18.15
CA CYS A 364 6.78 -17.82 19.10
C CYS A 364 5.71 -18.93 19.08
N SER A 365 5.15 -19.29 20.24
CA SER A 365 4.07 -20.29 20.29
C SER A 365 2.77 -19.77 19.66
N HIS A 366 2.58 -18.46 19.64
CA HIS A 366 1.38 -17.80 19.14
C HIS A 366 1.26 -17.91 17.60
N PHE A 367 0.12 -18.37 17.09
CA PHE A 367 -0.07 -18.58 15.64
C PHE A 367 0.05 -17.28 14.85
N ASN A 368 -0.61 -16.19 15.28
CA ASN A 368 -0.57 -14.91 14.55
C ASN A 368 0.85 -14.38 14.39
N ALA A 369 1.67 -14.46 15.44
CA ALA A 369 3.08 -14.10 15.42
C ALA A 369 3.85 -14.94 14.39
N ARG A 370 3.67 -16.26 14.44
CA ARG A 370 4.28 -17.19 13.48
C ARG A 370 3.84 -16.92 12.04
N MET A 371 2.57 -16.66 11.81
CA MET A 371 2.03 -16.38 10.48
C MET A 371 2.59 -15.08 9.91
N ASN A 372 2.66 -14.01 10.71
CA ASN A 372 3.29 -12.75 10.27
C ASN A 372 4.80 -12.93 10.04
N GLY A 373 5.50 -13.68 10.90
CA GLY A 373 6.90 -14.07 10.65
C GLY A 373 7.06 -14.85 9.34
N LEU A 374 6.18 -15.82 9.06
CA LEU A 374 6.18 -16.60 7.83
C LEU A 374 5.89 -15.74 6.60
N LYS A 375 4.94 -14.80 6.68
CA LYS A 375 4.65 -13.85 5.59
C LYS A 375 5.90 -13.08 5.21
N GLU A 376 6.70 -12.63 6.17
CA GLU A 376 7.96 -11.93 5.90
C GLU A 376 9.06 -12.82 5.32
N VAL A 377 8.94 -14.13 5.52
CA VAL A 377 9.86 -15.13 4.97
C VAL A 377 9.51 -15.53 3.54
N SER A 378 8.25 -15.40 3.14
CA SER A 378 7.87 -15.54 1.74
C SER A 378 8.65 -14.54 0.89
N ILE A 379 9.16 -15.01 -0.24
CA ILE A 379 10.07 -14.24 -1.09
C ILE A 379 9.23 -13.48 -2.09
N THR A 380 8.25 -12.71 -1.62
CA THR A 380 7.56 -11.71 -2.43
C THR A 380 8.40 -10.43 -2.46
N LYS A 381 8.27 -9.61 -3.51
CA LYS A 381 9.00 -8.33 -3.60
C LYS A 381 8.66 -7.48 -2.37
N ASN A 382 9.63 -6.72 -1.85
CA ASN A 382 9.49 -5.82 -0.70
C ASN A 382 9.27 -6.48 0.68
N ASN A 383 9.35 -7.81 0.77
CA ASN A 383 9.42 -8.48 2.07
C ASN A 383 10.79 -8.36 2.70
N VAL A 384 10.84 -8.36 4.04
CA VAL A 384 12.09 -8.17 4.78
C VAL A 384 13.17 -9.14 4.32
N LEU A 385 12.86 -10.42 4.06
CA LEU A 385 13.85 -11.36 3.54
C LEU A 385 14.32 -11.04 2.12
N SER A 386 13.43 -10.71 1.18
CA SER A 386 13.82 -10.34 -0.19
C SER A 386 14.79 -9.17 -0.16
N ILE A 387 14.46 -8.14 0.62
CA ILE A 387 15.30 -6.95 0.77
C ILE A 387 16.62 -7.30 1.50
N THR A 388 16.64 -8.23 2.47
CA THR A 388 17.89 -8.66 3.13
C THR A 388 18.82 -9.31 2.13
N LEU A 389 18.25 -10.24 1.36
CA LEU A 389 18.99 -11.08 0.43
C LEU A 389 19.57 -10.24 -0.69
N GLU A 390 18.80 -9.29 -1.23
CA GLU A 390 19.27 -8.37 -2.27
C GLU A 390 20.39 -7.44 -1.79
N SER A 391 20.41 -7.06 -0.50
CA SER A 391 21.34 -6.06 0.03
C SER A 391 22.57 -6.62 0.78
N ASN A 392 22.55 -7.90 1.19
CA ASN A 392 23.59 -8.49 2.04
C ASN A 392 24.10 -9.87 1.57
N ILE A 393 23.91 -10.22 0.29
CA ILE A 393 24.21 -11.57 -0.22
C ILE A 393 25.68 -12.00 0.00
N ASP A 394 26.60 -11.03 0.08
CA ASP A 394 28.05 -11.28 0.18
C ASP A 394 28.54 -11.49 1.62
N GLN A 395 27.69 -11.31 2.64
CA GLN A 395 28.09 -11.34 4.05
C GLN A 395 27.73 -12.67 4.73
N ALA A 396 28.76 -13.46 5.09
CA ALA A 396 28.62 -14.80 5.66
C ALA A 396 27.79 -14.88 6.96
N GLN A 397 27.79 -13.84 7.78
CA GLN A 397 27.05 -13.78 9.05
C GLN A 397 25.52 -13.83 8.90
N TYR A 398 24.98 -13.36 7.76
CA TYR A 398 23.54 -13.45 7.49
C TYR A 398 23.14 -14.84 7.03
N MET A 399 24.07 -15.58 6.42
CA MET A 399 23.79 -16.87 5.84
C MET A 399 23.43 -17.92 6.88
N ASP A 400 23.96 -17.85 8.11
CA ASP A 400 23.54 -18.75 9.19
C ASP A 400 22.13 -18.43 9.70
N LYS A 401 21.75 -17.15 9.78
CA LYS A 401 20.39 -16.74 10.14
C LYS A 401 19.39 -17.08 9.03
N ILE A 402 19.74 -16.79 7.78
CA ILE A 402 18.98 -17.17 6.59
C ILE A 402 18.84 -18.69 6.53
N LYS A 403 19.90 -19.45 6.80
CA LYS A 403 19.86 -20.91 6.86
C LYS A 403 18.91 -21.38 7.95
N SER A 404 18.93 -20.81 9.15
CA SER A 404 17.99 -21.16 10.22
C SER A 404 16.53 -20.85 9.82
N ILE A 405 16.31 -19.75 9.12
CA ILE A 405 15.00 -19.37 8.60
C ILE A 405 14.53 -20.31 7.48
N ILE A 406 15.41 -20.66 6.54
CA ILE A 406 15.11 -21.61 5.46
C ILE A 406 14.99 -23.04 5.99
N GLU A 407 15.73 -23.43 7.03
CA GLU A 407 15.54 -24.69 7.77
C GLU A 407 14.14 -24.74 8.38
N PHE A 408 13.68 -23.62 8.95
CA PHE A 408 12.37 -23.51 9.55
C PHE A 408 11.22 -23.51 8.52
N VAL A 409 11.39 -22.82 7.40
CA VAL A 409 10.35 -22.68 6.36
C VAL A 409 10.47 -23.72 5.24
N GLY A 410 11.57 -24.48 5.19
CA GLY A 410 11.95 -25.35 4.08
C GLY A 410 10.93 -26.42 3.69
N GLN A 411 10.11 -26.90 4.63
CA GLN A 411 9.02 -27.85 4.35
C GLN A 411 7.73 -27.18 3.84
N ARG A 412 7.67 -25.85 3.86
CA ARG A 412 6.48 -25.02 3.55
C ARG A 412 6.66 -24.09 2.35
N LEU A 413 7.88 -23.98 1.79
CA LEU A 413 8.14 -23.18 0.61
C LEU A 413 7.47 -23.79 -0.63
N SER A 414 6.71 -22.97 -1.36
CA SER A 414 6.16 -23.34 -2.67
C SER A 414 7.26 -23.46 -3.73
N ILE A 415 6.98 -24.20 -4.82
CA ILE A 415 7.89 -24.32 -5.97
C ILE A 415 8.17 -22.94 -6.60
N GLU A 416 7.22 -22.02 -6.58
CA GLU A 416 7.41 -20.65 -7.07
C GLU A 416 8.39 -19.86 -6.22
N GLU A 417 8.28 -19.93 -4.88
CA GLU A 417 9.24 -19.30 -3.96
C GLU A 417 10.63 -19.91 -4.11
N LEU A 418 10.74 -21.23 -4.23
CA LEU A 418 12.00 -21.93 -4.50
C LEU A 418 12.60 -21.51 -5.85
N THR A 419 11.76 -21.36 -6.88
CA THR A 419 12.16 -20.90 -8.21
C THR A 419 12.62 -19.44 -8.17
N LYS A 420 12.00 -18.61 -7.35
CA LYS A 420 12.42 -17.23 -7.16
C LYS A 420 13.77 -17.13 -6.45
N ILE A 421 13.99 -17.92 -5.38
CA ILE A 421 15.34 -18.07 -4.76
C ILE A 421 16.35 -18.52 -5.80
N TRP A 422 15.98 -19.50 -6.62
CA TRP A 422 16.85 -20.03 -7.67
C TRP A 422 17.16 -18.97 -8.74
N SER A 423 16.18 -18.17 -9.15
CA SER A 423 16.35 -17.09 -10.14
C SER A 423 17.27 -15.96 -9.67
N MET A 424 17.41 -15.78 -8.35
CA MET A 424 18.36 -14.83 -7.76
C MET A 424 19.83 -15.24 -7.97
N GLN A 425 20.11 -16.43 -8.51
CA GLN A 425 21.48 -16.85 -8.91
C GLN A 425 22.09 -16.00 -10.04
N ALA A 426 21.27 -15.24 -10.77
CA ALA A 426 21.72 -14.41 -11.89
C ALA A 426 22.48 -13.14 -11.46
N TRP A 427 22.54 -12.84 -10.15
CA TRP A 427 23.08 -11.61 -9.57
C TRP A 427 24.58 -11.73 -9.19
N ARG A 428 25.41 -12.32 -10.06
CA ARG A 428 26.80 -12.65 -9.71
C ARG A 428 27.74 -11.44 -9.70
N GLY A 429 28.37 -11.25 -8.53
CA GLY A 429 29.69 -10.66 -8.32
C GLY A 429 30.40 -11.28 -7.10
N SER A 430 31.02 -12.46 -7.28
CA SER A 430 32.09 -13.07 -6.43
C SER A 430 31.84 -13.39 -4.93
N SER A 431 31.43 -14.63 -4.61
CA SER A 431 32.28 -15.68 -3.96
C SER A 431 31.47 -16.97 -3.75
N ASP A 432 31.88 -18.01 -4.47
CA ASP A 432 31.02 -19.09 -4.94
C ASP A 432 30.89 -20.30 -3.98
N ILE A 433 31.10 -20.14 -2.68
CA ILE A 433 31.04 -21.25 -1.69
C ILE A 433 29.76 -21.18 -0.86
N THR A 434 29.40 -19.99 -0.41
CA THR A 434 28.25 -19.76 0.47
C THR A 434 26.94 -19.92 -0.30
N TRP A 435 26.90 -19.46 -1.55
CA TRP A 435 25.80 -19.71 -2.48
C TRP A 435 25.65 -21.19 -2.81
N ARG A 436 26.74 -21.90 -3.11
CA ARG A 436 26.70 -23.36 -3.36
C ARG A 436 26.18 -24.15 -2.16
N ARG A 437 26.49 -23.73 -0.92
CA ARG A 437 25.92 -24.33 0.31
C ARG A 437 24.42 -24.09 0.42
N LEU A 438 23.95 -22.88 0.11
CA LEU A 438 22.52 -22.56 0.06
C LEU A 438 21.79 -23.36 -1.01
N LEU A 439 22.34 -23.46 -2.23
CA LEU A 439 21.76 -24.25 -3.33
C LEU A 439 21.73 -25.75 -2.99
N THR A 440 22.79 -26.27 -2.38
CA THR A 440 22.84 -27.67 -1.92
C THR A 440 21.78 -27.93 -0.85
N PHE A 441 21.56 -26.96 0.04
CA PHE A 441 20.59 -27.03 1.11
C PHE A 441 19.13 -26.93 0.59
N ILE A 442 18.85 -25.99 -0.30
CA ILE A 442 17.58 -25.87 -1.02
C ILE A 442 17.28 -27.14 -1.83
N GLY A 443 18.29 -27.70 -2.51
CA GLY A 443 18.17 -28.96 -3.23
C GLY A 443 17.87 -30.16 -2.34
N LYS A 444 18.34 -30.17 -1.09
CA LYS A 444 17.98 -31.19 -0.08
C LYS A 444 16.54 -31.01 0.41
N LEU A 445 16.11 -29.80 0.72
CA LEU A 445 14.74 -29.49 1.12
C LEU A 445 13.72 -29.84 0.02
N GLY A 446 14.04 -29.55 -1.25
CA GLY A 446 13.21 -29.96 -2.39
C GLY A 446 13.09 -31.49 -2.52
N LYS A 447 14.16 -32.24 -2.26
CA LYS A 447 14.13 -33.72 -2.24
C LYS A 447 13.32 -34.29 -1.08
N GLU A 448 13.37 -33.66 0.10
CA GLU A 448 12.62 -34.08 1.29
C GLU A 448 11.12 -33.75 1.17
N SER A 449 10.76 -32.61 0.59
CA SER A 449 9.35 -32.23 0.33
C SER A 449 8.63 -33.18 -0.64
N ASN A 450 9.38 -33.80 -1.56
CA ASN A 450 8.86 -34.79 -2.53
C ASN A 450 8.66 -36.19 -1.94
N GLN A 451 9.12 -36.47 -0.72
CA GLN A 451 8.93 -37.80 -0.09
C GLN A 451 7.54 -37.97 0.57
N GLY A 452 6.72 -36.92 0.65
CA GLY A 452 5.43 -36.94 1.37
C GLY A 452 4.14 -36.91 0.51
N LYS A 453 4.22 -36.78 -0.82
CA LYS A 453 3.02 -36.74 -1.68
C LYS A 453 3.03 -37.89 -2.68
N VAL A 454 2.06 -38.78 -2.55
CA VAL A 454 1.75 -39.81 -3.55
C VAL A 454 1.48 -39.13 -4.89
N SER A 455 2.37 -39.43 -5.84
CA SER A 455 2.16 -39.48 -7.29
C SER A 455 1.24 -38.40 -7.89
N THR A 456 1.82 -37.26 -8.25
CA THR A 456 1.44 -36.58 -9.49
C THR A 456 2.73 -36.20 -10.19
N LYS A 457 3.00 -36.84 -11.33
CA LYS A 457 4.15 -36.54 -12.19
C LYS A 457 4.08 -35.06 -12.61
N VAL A 458 4.81 -34.22 -11.91
CA VAL A 458 5.32 -32.96 -12.49
C VAL A 458 6.76 -33.25 -12.86
N SER A 459 6.98 -33.44 -14.16
CA SER A 459 8.31 -33.60 -14.74
C SER A 459 9.11 -32.31 -14.57
N ILE A 460 9.75 -32.15 -13.41
CA ILE A 460 10.86 -31.21 -13.30
C ILE A 460 12.01 -31.87 -14.06
N SER A 461 12.32 -31.35 -15.25
CA SER A 461 13.46 -31.79 -16.05
C SER A 461 14.79 -31.46 -15.35
N PHE A 462 15.15 -32.25 -14.35
CA PHE A 462 16.47 -32.27 -13.71
C PHE A 462 17.57 -32.86 -14.64
N GLY A 463 17.23 -33.27 -15.86
CA GLY A 463 18.12 -33.95 -16.80
C GLY A 463 19.11 -33.07 -17.57
N LYS A 464 19.26 -31.78 -17.27
CA LYS A 464 20.27 -30.91 -17.89
C LYS A 464 21.26 -30.28 -16.90
N PHE A 465 21.29 -30.74 -15.65
CA PHE A 465 22.09 -30.13 -14.57
C PHE A 465 23.41 -30.85 -14.23
N SER A 466 23.97 -31.69 -15.13
CA SER A 466 25.29 -32.33 -14.89
C SER A 466 26.39 -32.02 -15.91
N ASN A 467 26.18 -31.14 -16.88
CA ASN A 467 27.25 -30.79 -17.82
C ASN A 467 27.46 -29.29 -17.84
N HIS A 468 28.28 -28.81 -16.92
CA HIS A 468 29.37 -27.86 -17.16
C HIS A 468 30.22 -27.80 -15.90
N SER A 469 31.19 -28.71 -15.85
CA SER A 469 32.43 -28.53 -15.09
C SER A 469 33.23 -27.35 -15.62
#